data_AF-A0A9X7GS66-F1
#
_entry.id   AF-A0A9X7GS66-F1
#
_cell.length_a   1.000
_cell.length_b   1.000
_cell.length_c   1.000
_cell.angle_alpha   90.00
_cell.angle_beta   90.00
_cell.angle_gamma   90.00
#
_symmetry.space_group_name_H-M   'P 1'
#
loop_
_entity.id
_entity.type
_entity.pdbx_description
1 polymer ?
#
loop_
_entity_poly.entity_id
_entity_poly.type
_entity_poly.pdbx_seq_one_letter_code
_entity_poly.pdbx_strand_id
1 'polypeptide(L)'
;AKYAGLYWRKHQSGRFTAENTSLSRNGNHYLRYYLVEAANSVRKYVSDYQEYYVKKYNEVPKHQHKRALVLTARKFVRLVDALLRNHQLFTPERCAKV
;
A
#
# COMPACT_ATOMS: atom_id res chain seq x y z
N ALA A 1 -2.52 7.18 -4.58
CA ALA A 1 -1.72 6.76 -3.40
C ALA A 1 -0.98 7.90 -2.69
N LYS A 2 -0.20 8.76 -3.39
CA LYS A 2 0.52 9.89 -2.75
C LYS A 2 -0.42 10.87 -2.04
N TYR A 3 -1.57 11.15 -2.65
CA TYR A 3 -2.64 11.98 -2.09
C TYR A 3 -3.11 11.52 -0.70
N ALA A 4 -3.29 10.21 -0.51
CA ALA A 4 -3.70 9.62 0.77
C ALA A 4 -2.55 9.50 1.80
N GLY A 5 -1.37 10.06 1.53
CA GLY A 5 -0.24 9.99 2.45
C GLY A 5 0.43 8.61 2.57
N LEU A 6 0.11 7.65 1.70
CA LEU A 6 0.68 6.31 1.72
C LEU A 6 2.11 6.28 1.13
N TYR A 7 3.02 7.15 1.60
CA TYR A 7 4.42 7.19 1.17
C TYR A 7 5.32 7.67 2.30
N TRP A 8 6.59 7.27 2.28
CA TRP A 8 7.58 7.71 3.26
C TRP A 8 8.27 8.99 2.82
N ARG A 9 8.48 9.90 3.77
CA ARG A 9 9.29 11.09 3.53
C ARG A 9 10.76 10.68 3.51
N LYS A 10 11.53 11.16 2.52
CA LYS A 10 12.98 11.00 2.51
C LYS A 10 13.59 12.10 3.38
N HIS A 11 14.53 11.75 4.24
CA HIS A 11 15.31 12.69 5.02
C HIS A 11 16.79 12.46 4.70
N GLN A 12 17.43 13.43 4.05
CA GLN A 12 18.81 13.34 3.59
C GLN A 12 19.57 14.59 4.05
N SER A 13 20.83 14.40 4.47
CA SER A 13 21.76 15.48 4.81
C SER A 13 23.12 15.15 4.20
N GLY A 14 23.54 15.91 3.19
CA GLY A 14 24.75 15.61 2.40
C GLY A 14 24.76 14.17 1.87
N ARG A 15 25.76 13.38 2.29
CA ARG A 15 25.90 11.95 1.92
C ARG A 15 25.06 11.01 2.79
N PHE A 16 24.45 11.49 3.87
CA PHE A 16 23.64 10.68 4.77
C PHE A 16 22.18 10.61 4.34
N THR A 17 21.60 9.41 4.43
CA THR A 17 20.17 9.17 4.18
C THR A 17 19.57 8.40 5.35
N ALA A 18 18.53 8.95 5.96
CA ALA A 18 17.93 8.31 7.13
C ALA A 18 17.17 7.04 6.72
N GLU A 19 17.48 5.92 7.38
CA GLU A 19 16.77 4.65 7.17
C GLU A 19 15.37 4.66 7.83
N ASN A 20 15.27 5.34 8.97
CA ASN A 20 14.04 5.53 9.73
C ASN A 20 13.29 6.74 9.19
N THR A 21 12.35 6.46 8.30
CA THR A 21 11.49 7.45 7.68
C THR A 21 10.06 7.28 8.17
N SER A 22 9.42 8.41 8.51
CA SER A 22 8.02 8.44 8.92
C SER A 22 7.10 8.42 7.71
N LEU A 23 5.92 7.79 7.88
CA LEU A 23 4.87 7.83 6.87
C LEU A 23 4.33 9.27 6.77
N SER A 24 4.10 9.74 5.55
CA SER A 24 3.54 11.07 5.34
C SER A 24 2.13 11.15 5.90
N ARG A 25 1.85 12.24 6.64
CA ARG A 25 0.51 12.50 7.18
C ARG A 25 -0.38 13.33 6.25
N ASN A 26 0.11 13.63 5.04
CA ASN A 26 -0.62 14.43 4.05
C ASN A 26 -1.95 13.78 3.63
N GLY A 27 -2.91 14.63 3.24
CA GLY A 27 -4.25 14.23 2.84
C GLY A 27 -5.18 13.93 4.01
N ASN A 28 -6.35 13.37 3.71
CA ASN A 28 -7.37 13.04 4.70
C ASN A 28 -6.94 11.82 5.57
N HIS A 29 -7.00 11.98 6.89
CA HIS A 29 -6.69 10.94 7.87
C HIS A 29 -7.56 9.69 7.71
N TYR A 30 -8.87 9.87 7.55
CA TYR A 30 -9.84 8.78 7.40
C TYR A 30 -9.63 8.02 6.10
N LEU A 31 -9.37 8.74 5.00
CA LEU A 31 -9.06 8.11 3.72
C LEU A 31 -7.84 7.17 3.86
N ARG A 32 -6.77 7.64 4.51
CA ARG A 32 -5.58 6.82 4.74
C ARG A 32 -5.90 5.61 5.62
N TYR A 33 -6.65 5.81 6.70
CA TYR A 33 -7.04 4.76 7.63
C TYR A 33 -7.80 3.63 6.92
N TYR A 34 -8.90 3.97 6.24
CA TYR A 34 -9.76 2.98 5.59
C TYR A 34 -9.09 2.28 4.41
N LEU A 35 -8.21 2.95 3.67
CA LEU A 35 -7.44 2.29 2.61
C LEU A 35 -6.47 1.23 3.15
N VAL A 36 -5.85 1.48 4.30
CA VAL A 36 -4.96 0.52 4.96
C VAL A 36 -5.75 -0.62 5.58
N GLU A 37 -6.87 -0.31 6.22
CA GLU A 37 -7.78 -1.30 6.80
C GLU A 37 -8.35 -2.23 5.72
N ALA A 38 -8.87 -1.67 4.63
CA ALA A 38 -9.37 -2.43 3.49
C ALA A 38 -8.28 -3.31 2.88
N ALA A 39 -7.07 -2.78 2.69
CA ALA A 39 -5.94 -3.59 2.20
C ALA A 39 -5.56 -4.74 3.15
N ASN A 40 -5.69 -4.54 4.47
CA ASN A 40 -5.48 -5.59 5.46
C ASN A 40 -6.57 -6.67 5.42
N SER A 41 -7.80 -6.32 5.04
CA SER A 41 -8.86 -7.29 4.77
C SER A 41 -8.61 -8.04 3.47
N VAL A 42 -8.35 -7.32 2.36
CA VAL A 42 -8.11 -7.90 1.03
C VAL A 42 -6.97 -8.92 1.04
N ARG A 43 -5.87 -8.66 1.75
CA ARG A 43 -4.77 -9.63 1.84
C ARG A 43 -5.14 -10.97 2.52
N LYS A 44 -6.26 -11.04 3.25
CA LYS A 44 -6.73 -12.27 3.89
C LYS A 44 -7.57 -13.12 2.95
N TYR A 45 -8.23 -12.50 1.98
CA TYR A 45 -9.19 -13.15 1.09
C TYR A 45 -8.69 -13.30 -0.35
N VAL A 46 -7.72 -12.49 -0.77
CA VAL A 46 -7.15 -12.51 -2.13
C VAL A 46 -5.69 -12.94 -2.08
N SER A 47 -5.38 -14.11 -2.64
CA SER A 47 -4.04 -14.72 -2.67
C SER A 47 -2.97 -13.79 -3.24
N ASP A 48 -3.25 -13.10 -4.35
CA ASP A 48 -2.29 -12.20 -5.00
C ASP A 48 -1.85 -11.02 -4.13
N TYR A 49 -2.70 -10.63 -3.18
CA TYR A 49 -2.40 -9.60 -2.19
C TYR A 49 -1.68 -10.16 -0.97
N GLN A 50 -1.98 -11.41 -0.59
CA GLN A 50 -1.24 -12.13 0.44
C GLN A 50 0.21 -12.36 0.02
N GLU A 51 0.43 -12.90 -1.17
CA GLU A 51 1.77 -13.14 -1.73
C GLU A 51 2.57 -11.85 -1.86
N TYR A 52 1.92 -10.79 -2.37
CA TYR A 52 2.54 -9.48 -2.44
C TYR A 52 2.92 -8.95 -1.05
N TYR A 53 2.04 -9.09 -0.06
CA TYR A 53 2.33 -8.69 1.31
C TYR A 53 3.52 -9.47 1.89
N VAL A 54 3.57 -10.80 1.73
CA VAL A 54 4.67 -11.63 2.23
C VAL A 54 5.98 -11.26 1.56
N LYS A 55 5.98 -11.07 0.24
CA LYS A 55 7.14 -10.60 -0.51
C LYS A 55 7.65 -9.27 0.04
N LYS A 56 6.76 -8.28 0.23
CA LYS A 56 7.14 -6.97 0.79
C LYS A 56 7.55 -7.03 2.26
N TYR A 57 7.02 -7.97 3.03
CA TYR A 57 7.43 -8.19 4.40
C TYR A 57 8.90 -8.63 4.47
N ASN A 58 9.30 -9.56 3.60
CA ASN A 58 10.67 -10.08 3.55
C ASN A 58 11.67 -9.08 2.94
N GLU A 59 11.25 -8.28 1.96
CA GLU A 59 12.11 -7.25 1.34
C GLU A 59 12.39 -6.04 2.26
N VAL A 60 11.53 -5.77 3.25
CA VAL A 60 11.66 -4.59 4.08
C VAL A 60 12.64 -4.83 5.24
N PRO A 61 13.65 -3.96 5.45
CA PRO A 61 14.65 -4.17 6.50
C PRO A 61 14.13 -3.82 7.91
N LYS A 62 13.29 -2.80 8.05
CA LYS A 62 12.81 -2.27 9.35
C LYS A 62 11.32 -1.98 9.31
N HIS A 63 10.64 -2.20 10.44
CA HIS A 63 9.18 -2.03 10.57
C HIS A 63 8.39 -2.83 9.50
N GLN A 64 8.82 -4.07 9.27
CA GLN A 64 8.33 -4.98 8.22
C GLN A 64 6.82 -4.99 8.11
N HIS A 65 6.12 -5.28 9.21
CA HIS A 65 4.66 -5.37 9.21
C HIS A 65 3.97 -4.07 8.75
N LYS A 66 4.29 -2.93 9.38
CA LYS A 66 3.68 -1.62 9.06
C LYS A 66 4.01 -1.20 7.64
N ARG A 67 5.25 -1.39 7.18
CA ARG A 67 5.67 -1.00 5.82
C ARG A 67 5.07 -1.91 4.76
N ALA A 68 5.04 -3.21 4.98
CA ALA A 68 4.40 -4.16 4.08
C ALA A 68 2.90 -3.84 3.93
N LEU A 69 2.17 -3.58 5.02
CA LEU A 69 0.77 -3.17 4.96
C LEU A 69 0.55 -1.91 4.10
N VAL A 70 1.37 -0.88 4.30
CA VAL A 70 1.27 0.36 3.51
C VAL A 70 1.61 0.12 2.04
N LEU A 71 2.61 -0.71 1.73
CA LEU A 71 2.95 -1.08 0.35
C LEU A 71 1.81 -1.85 -0.32
N THR A 72 1.18 -2.79 0.40
CA THR A 72 -0.01 -3.50 -0.06
C THR A 72 -1.18 -2.55 -0.27
N ALA A 73 -1.39 -1.58 0.62
CA ALA A 73 -2.39 -0.52 0.44
C ALA A 73 -2.12 0.34 -0.80
N ARG A 74 -0.85 0.61 -1.14
CA ARG A 74 -0.51 1.32 -2.38
C ARG A 74 -0.86 0.49 -3.63
N LYS A 75 -0.63 -0.83 -3.62
CA LYS A 75 -1.08 -1.73 -4.71
C LYS A 75 -2.60 -1.70 -4.80
N PHE A 76 -3.30 -1.81 -3.67
CA PHE A 76 -4.76 -1.80 -3.58
C PHE A 76 -5.39 -0.52 -4.14
N VAL A 77 -4.83 0.65 -3.81
CA VAL A 77 -5.33 1.93 -4.34
C VAL A 77 -5.30 1.99 -5.86
N ARG A 78 -4.31 1.36 -6.52
CA ARG A 78 -4.25 1.31 -7.99
C ARG A 78 -5.38 0.48 -8.58
N LEU A 79 -5.72 -0.64 -7.93
CA LEU A 79 -6.85 -1.46 -8.31
C LEU A 79 -8.16 -0.68 -8.18
N VAL A 80 -8.40 -0.04 -7.04
CA VAL A 80 -9.61 0.76 -6.81
C VAL A 80 -9.74 1.89 -7.84
N ASP A 81 -8.65 2.63 -8.11
CA ASP A 81 -8.63 3.70 -9.12
C ASP A 81 -8.97 3.17 -10.52
N ALA A 82 -8.40 2.02 -10.92
CA ALA A 82 -8.70 1.40 -12.20
C ALA A 82 -10.17 0.96 -12.31
N LEU A 83 -10.71 0.33 -11.27
CA LEU A 83 -12.12 -0.10 -11.23
C LEU A 83 -13.08 1.08 -11.32
N LEU A 84 -12.81 2.15 -10.57
CA LEU A 84 -13.64 3.36 -10.59
C LEU A 84 -13.61 4.07 -11.94
N ARG A 85 -12.42 4.21 -12.56
CA ARG A 85 -12.28 4.83 -13.90
C ARG A 85 -13.02 4.05 -14.99
N ASN A 86 -13.04 2.72 -14.87
CA ASN A 86 -13.70 1.85 -15.84
C ASN A 86 -15.18 1.57 -15.49
N HIS A 87 -15.68 2.10 -14.37
CA HIS A 87 -17.01 1.79 -13.82
C HIS A 87 -17.28 0.27 -13.68
N GLN A 88 -16.25 -0.47 -13.25
CA GLN A 88 -16.28 -1.93 -13.14
C GLN A 88 -16.37 -2.39 -11.69
N LEU A 89 -17.16 -3.46 -11.47
CA LEU A 89 -17.19 -4.17 -10.20
C LEU A 89 -15.95 -5.06 -10.07
N PHE A 90 -15.47 -5.21 -8.82
CA PHE A 90 -14.36 -6.10 -8.54
C PHE A 90 -14.76 -7.56 -8.83
N THR A 91 -14.00 -8.21 -9.71
CA THR A 91 -14.12 -9.64 -9.99
C THR A 91 -12.76 -10.29 -9.78
N PRO A 92 -12.63 -11.23 -8.84
CA PRO A 92 -11.32 -11.81 -8.48
C PRO A 92 -10.68 -12.54 -9.67
N GLU A 93 -11.47 -13.19 -10.53
CA GLU A 93 -10.96 -13.99 -11.65
C GLU A 93 -10.32 -13.17 -12.79
N ARG A 94 -10.71 -11.91 -12.97
CA ARG A 94 -10.08 -11.01 -13.96
C ARG A 94 -8.78 -10.39 -13.46
N CYS A 95 -8.62 -10.24 -12.14
CA CYS A 95 -7.46 -9.56 -11.55
C CYS A 95 -6.21 -10.45 -11.47
N ALA A 96 -6.36 -11.78 -11.49
CA ALA A 96 -5.24 -12.73 -11.42
C ALA A 96 -4.40 -12.82 -12.72
N LYS A 97 -4.81 -12.13 -13.80
CA LYS A 97 -4.18 -12.20 -15.13
C LYS A 97 -3.63 -10.87 -15.65
N VAL A 98 -3.17 -9.97 -14.78
CA VAL A 98 -2.49 -8.72 -15.18
C VAL A 98 -1.08 -8.65 -14.62
#